data_AF-A0A953V2F3-F1
#
_entry.id   AF-A0A953V2F3-F1
#
_cell.length_a   1.000
_cell.length_b   1.000
_cell.length_c   1.000
_cell.angle_alpha   90.00
_cell.angle_beta   90.00
_cell.angle_gamma   90.00
#
_symmetry.space_group_name_H-M   'P 1'
#
loop_
_entity.id
_entity.type
_entity.pdbx_description
1 polymer ?
#
loop_
_entity_poly.entity_id
_entity_poly.type
_entity_poly.pdbx_seq_one_letter_code
_entity_poly.pdbx_strand_id
1 'polypeptide(L)'
;MWNDMFVVAVPLLEKIIRPVIVYLALVILLRIFGKRELAQLNPFDLVVLLSLSNTVQNAIIGNDNSISGGLIGAVTLLAANYLVVRFLFKHRRLDQLVEGKSTTLIDRGKVQHKNLAKELLSHSELLTVLHRQGFDDVDEVERCVLEPSGTFAVKRKDPPKDEVQYAELIRRLESIDSRLAALAGGKGV
;
A
#
# COMPACT_ATOMS: atom_id res chain seq x y z
N MET A 1 20.46 10.96 40.57
CA MET A 1 20.78 10.30 39.28
C MET A 1 20.04 8.97 39.10
N TRP A 2 20.20 7.95 39.95
CA TRP A 2 19.41 6.70 39.80
C TRP A 2 17.92 6.88 40.17
N ASN A 3 17.61 7.69 41.19
CA ASN A 3 16.21 7.96 41.56
C ASN A 3 15.46 8.80 40.52
N ASP A 4 16.14 9.66 39.75
CA ASP A 4 15.52 10.44 38.66
C ASP A 4 15.11 9.57 37.46
N MET A 5 15.70 8.36 37.33
CA MET A 5 15.28 7.37 36.33
C MET A 5 13.95 6.69 36.69
N PHE A 6 13.53 6.74 37.96
CA PHE A 6 12.34 6.04 38.47
C PHE A 6 11.27 6.97 39.07
N VAL A 7 11.58 8.25 39.29
CA VAL A 7 10.58 9.23 39.73
C VAL A 7 9.82 9.76 38.52
N VAL A 8 8.57 9.35 38.44
CA VAL A 8 7.58 9.84 37.49
C VAL A 8 7.24 11.29 37.88
N ALA A 9 8.01 12.26 37.38
CA ALA A 9 7.85 13.70 37.68
C ALA A 9 6.54 14.31 37.14
N VAL A 10 5.88 13.59 36.23
CA VAL A 10 4.63 13.98 35.57
C VAL A 10 3.60 12.88 35.84
N PRO A 11 2.36 13.18 36.30
CA PRO A 11 1.36 12.17 36.63
C PRO A 11 1.23 11.10 35.53
N LEU A 12 1.21 9.82 35.92
CA LEU A 12 1.12 8.65 35.01
C LEU A 12 0.00 8.82 33.97
N LEU A 13 -1.08 9.50 34.36
CA LEU A 13 -2.22 9.79 33.50
C LEU A 13 -1.85 10.75 32.35
N GLU A 14 -1.04 11.78 32.57
CA GLU A 14 -0.55 12.67 31.51
C GLU A 14 0.41 11.93 30.56
N LYS A 15 1.23 11.02 31.11
CA LYS A 15 2.12 10.15 30.31
C LYS A 15 1.38 9.17 29.40
N ILE A 16 0.12 8.86 29.70
CA ILE A 16 -0.72 7.99 28.87
C ILE A 16 -1.58 8.81 27.91
N ILE A 17 -2.19 9.89 28.41
CA ILE A 17 -3.10 10.74 27.62
C ILE A 17 -2.35 11.47 26.51
N ARG A 18 -1.14 12.00 26.78
CA ARG A 18 -0.39 12.80 25.81
C ARG A 18 0.00 11.96 24.56
N PRO A 19 0.58 10.75 24.66
CA PRO A 19 0.80 9.89 23.50
C PRO A 19 -0.48 9.51 22.76
N VAL A 20 -1.58 9.26 23.47
CA VAL A 20 -2.88 8.92 22.86
C VAL A 20 -3.42 10.11 22.04
N ILE A 21 -3.34 11.33 22.57
CA ILE A 21 -3.76 12.54 21.84
C ILE A 21 -2.86 12.76 20.61
N VAL A 22 -1.54 12.64 20.76
CA VAL A 22 -0.60 12.81 19.64
C VAL A 22 -0.83 11.73 18.57
N TYR A 23 -1.06 10.49 18.97
CA TYR A 23 -1.39 9.40 18.05
C TYR A 23 -2.70 9.68 17.29
N LEU A 24 -3.77 10.08 17.99
CA LEU A 24 -5.04 10.43 17.35
C LEU A 24 -4.89 11.62 16.38
N ALA A 25 -4.14 12.64 16.77
CA ALA A 25 -3.84 13.78 15.91
C ALA A 25 -3.05 13.36 14.66
N LEU A 26 -2.07 12.48 14.80
CA LEU A 26 -1.32 11.91 13.69
C LEU A 26 -2.21 11.11 12.75
N VAL A 27 -3.09 10.26 13.27
CA VAL A 27 -4.05 9.50 12.44
C VAL A 27 -4.93 10.45 11.64
N ILE A 28 -5.40 11.54 12.24
CA ILE A 28 -6.20 12.57 11.54
C ILE A 28 -5.36 13.30 10.49
N LEU A 29 -4.13 13.71 10.81
CA LEU A 29 -3.23 14.39 9.88
C LEU A 29 -2.88 13.50 8.69
N LEU A 30 -2.47 12.26 8.92
CA LEU A 30 -2.19 11.29 7.87
C LEU A 30 -3.42 11.04 6.98
N ARG A 31 -4.61 11.07 7.59
CA ARG A 31 -5.86 10.95 6.84
C ARG A 31 -6.19 12.17 5.98
N ILE A 32 -5.80 13.37 6.40
CA ILE A 32 -5.92 14.61 5.61
C ILE A 32 -4.88 14.63 4.48
N PHE A 33 -3.63 14.24 4.78
CA PHE A 33 -2.54 14.09 3.81
C PHE A 33 -2.86 13.05 2.71
N GLY A 34 -3.75 12.11 3.02
CA GLY A 34 -4.32 11.21 2.02
C GLY A 34 -3.36 10.09 1.63
N LYS A 35 -3.90 9.17 0.83
CA LYS A 35 -3.28 7.86 0.53
C LYS A 35 -2.15 7.93 -0.48
N ARG A 36 -2.12 8.99 -1.28
CA ARG A 36 -1.22 9.10 -2.43
C ARG A 36 0.18 9.55 -2.06
N GLU A 37 0.32 10.49 -1.10
CA GLU A 37 1.64 10.93 -0.67
C GLU A 37 2.47 9.77 -0.09
N LEU A 38 1.83 8.80 0.56
CA LEU A 38 2.51 7.63 1.10
C LEU A 38 3.02 6.64 0.03
N ALA A 39 2.38 6.54 -1.13
CA ALA A 39 2.74 5.59 -2.18
C ALA A 39 3.66 6.15 -3.27
N GLN A 40 3.69 7.46 -3.43
CA GLN A 40 4.61 8.16 -4.32
C GLN A 40 5.38 9.21 -3.54
N LEU A 41 6.04 8.79 -2.44
CA LEU A 41 6.85 9.69 -1.63
C LEU A 41 7.90 10.37 -2.51
N ASN A 42 7.69 11.66 -2.75
CA ASN A 42 8.66 12.53 -3.37
C ASN A 42 9.78 12.82 -2.34
N PRO A 43 11.04 13.07 -2.74
CA PRO A 43 12.07 13.57 -1.83
C PRO A 43 11.64 14.71 -0.90
N PHE A 44 10.74 15.60 -1.34
CA PHE A 44 10.18 16.63 -0.45
C PHE A 44 9.30 16.05 0.68
N ASP A 45 8.45 15.07 0.36
CA ASP A 45 7.56 14.41 1.31
C ASP A 45 8.36 13.64 2.37
N LEU A 46 9.51 13.07 1.98
CA LEU A 46 10.45 12.44 2.91
C LEU A 46 10.99 13.44 3.93
N VAL A 47 11.32 14.67 3.53
CA VAL A 47 11.78 15.73 4.45
C VAL A 47 10.68 16.11 5.45
N VAL A 48 9.44 16.23 4.97
CA VAL A 48 8.28 16.53 5.81
C VAL A 48 8.02 15.39 6.80
N LEU A 49 8.06 14.14 6.34
CA LEU A 49 7.85 12.95 7.17
C LEU A 49 8.91 12.84 8.28
N LEU A 50 10.18 13.08 7.95
CA LEU A 50 11.28 13.07 8.93
C LEU A 50 11.13 14.21 9.95
N SER A 51 10.75 15.40 9.50
CA SER A 51 10.51 16.56 10.38
C SER A 51 9.32 16.33 11.31
N LEU A 52 8.25 15.72 10.80
CA LEU A 52 7.07 15.33 11.57
C LEU A 52 7.43 14.29 12.63
N SER A 53 8.21 13.27 12.26
CA SER A 53 8.68 12.22 13.18
C SER A 53 9.41 12.81 14.40
N ASN A 54 10.35 13.75 14.17
CA ASN A 54 11.06 14.43 15.26
C ASN A 54 10.12 15.26 16.15
N THR A 55 9.18 15.97 15.53
CA THR A 55 8.21 16.80 16.26
C THR A 55 7.28 15.94 17.13
N VAL A 56 6.83 14.81 16.59
CA VAL A 56 6.01 13.82 17.28
C VAL A 56 6.77 13.19 18.43
N GLN A 57 8.03 12.81 18.22
CA GLN A 57 8.87 12.24 19.28
C GLN A 57 8.99 13.21 20.46
N ASN A 58 9.26 14.48 20.19
CA ASN A 58 9.30 15.54 21.21
C ASN A 58 7.93 15.74 21.88
N ALA A 59 6.83 15.66 21.13
CA ALA A 59 5.48 15.79 21.68
C ALA A 59 5.07 14.61 22.58
N ILE A 60 5.54 13.39 22.29
CA ILE A 60 5.25 12.17 23.07
C ILE A 60 6.12 12.11 24.33
N ILE A 61 7.42 12.35 24.20
CA ILE A 61 8.42 12.15 25.28
C ILE A 61 8.53 13.40 26.17
N GLY A 62 8.35 14.61 25.61
CA GLY A 62 8.53 15.86 26.35
C GLY A 62 9.97 16.03 26.88
N ASN A 63 10.11 16.58 28.09
CA ASN A 63 11.41 16.74 28.78
C ASN A 63 11.82 15.50 29.61
N ASP A 64 11.04 14.41 29.58
CA ASP A 64 11.27 13.21 30.39
C ASP A 64 12.15 12.21 29.61
N ASN A 65 13.47 12.34 29.75
CA ASN A 65 14.46 11.42 29.15
C ASN A 65 14.65 10.11 29.95
N SER A 66 13.80 9.82 30.92
CA SER A 66 13.91 8.61 31.76
C SER A 66 13.51 7.35 30.98
N ILE A 67 14.33 6.30 31.07
CA ILE A 67 14.12 5.00 30.40
C ILE A 67 12.75 4.41 30.73
N SER A 68 12.30 4.55 31.97
CA SER A 68 10.97 4.12 32.44
C SER A 68 9.83 4.86 31.72
N GLY A 69 9.97 6.17 31.51
CA GLY A 69 8.99 6.99 30.79
C GLY A 69 8.92 6.62 29.31
N GLY A 70 10.07 6.42 28.65
CA GLY A 70 10.13 5.98 27.26
C GLY A 70 9.48 4.62 27.03
N LEU A 71 9.74 3.65 27.92
CA LEU A 71 9.14 2.30 27.82
C LEU A 71 7.62 2.33 28.06
N ILE A 72 7.16 3.08 29.07
CA ILE A 72 5.72 3.25 29.32
C ILE A 72 5.04 3.93 28.14
N GLY A 73 5.65 4.97 27.56
CA GLY A 73 5.14 5.64 26.37
C GLY A 73 5.04 4.71 25.16
N ALA A 74 6.09 3.93 24.89
CA ALA A 74 6.11 2.96 23.79
C ALA A 74 5.04 1.88 23.97
N VAL A 75 4.93 1.27 25.15
CA VAL A 75 3.91 0.26 25.47
C VAL A 75 2.50 0.86 25.36
N THR A 76 2.30 2.08 25.85
CA THR A 76 1.01 2.79 25.74
C THR A 76 0.64 3.02 24.27
N LEU A 77 1.59 3.43 23.45
CA LEU A 77 1.36 3.70 22.02
C LEU A 77 1.06 2.41 21.25
N LEU A 78 1.77 1.33 21.54
CA LEU A 78 1.48 0.00 20.99
C LEU A 78 0.09 -0.51 21.41
N ALA A 79 -0.26 -0.34 22.69
CA ALA A 79 -1.58 -0.70 23.21
C ALA A 79 -2.70 0.14 22.57
N ALA A 80 -2.51 1.45 22.44
CA ALA A 80 -3.44 2.35 21.77
C ALA A 80 -3.61 1.96 20.29
N ASN A 81 -2.52 1.69 19.59
CA ASN A 81 -2.55 1.22 18.21
C ASN A 81 -3.31 -0.10 18.07
N TYR A 82 -3.06 -1.07 18.96
CA TYR A 82 -3.77 -2.34 18.98
C TYR A 82 -5.28 -2.16 19.21
N LEU A 83 -5.68 -1.31 20.15
CA LEU A 83 -7.08 -0.99 20.42
C LEU A 83 -7.76 -0.36 19.20
N VAL A 84 -7.08 0.57 18.53
CA VAL A 84 -7.60 1.24 17.32
C VAL A 84 -7.76 0.24 16.18
N VAL A 85 -6.75 -0.59 15.90
CA VAL A 85 -6.83 -1.65 14.87
C VAL A 85 -7.96 -2.63 15.17
N ARG A 86 -8.09 -3.07 16.43
CA ARG A 86 -9.17 -3.97 16.86
C ARG A 86 -10.55 -3.33 16.68
N PHE A 87 -10.66 -2.05 16.99
CA PHE A 87 -11.91 -1.30 16.84
C PHE A 87 -12.30 -1.10 15.38
N LEU A 88 -11.32 -0.80 14.51
CA LEU A 88 -11.50 -0.68 13.06
C LEU A 88 -11.93 -2.01 12.44
N PHE A 89 -11.26 -3.11 12.81
CA PHE A 89 -11.61 -4.45 12.33
C PHE A 89 -13.05 -4.85 12.68
N LYS A 90 -13.55 -4.44 13.85
CA LYS A 90 -14.94 -4.68 14.27
C LYS A 90 -15.94 -3.80 13.50
N HIS A 91 -15.52 -2.63 13.04
CA HIS A 91 -16.37 -1.67 12.33
C HIS A 91 -15.89 -1.47 10.89
N ARG A 92 -16.24 -2.41 10.00
CA ARG A 92 -15.90 -2.37 8.58
C ARG A 92 -16.25 -1.06 7.85
N ARG A 93 -17.24 -0.29 8.34
CA ARG A 93 -17.55 1.05 7.82
C ARG A 93 -16.53 2.12 8.23
N LEU A 94 -16.01 2.03 9.45
CA LEU A 94 -14.93 2.90 9.93
C LEU A 94 -13.62 2.54 9.27
N ASP A 95 -13.37 1.24 9.08
CA ASP A 95 -12.25 0.71 8.31
C ASP A 95 -12.24 1.29 6.88
N GLN A 96 -13.35 1.18 6.16
CA GLN A 96 -13.52 1.82 4.84
C GLN A 96 -13.46 3.36 4.87
N LEU A 97 -13.72 3.99 6.01
CA LEU A 97 -13.58 5.44 6.18
C LEU A 97 -12.10 5.82 6.34
N VAL A 98 -11.34 5.00 7.07
CA VAL A 98 -9.93 5.22 7.45
C VAL A 98 -8.99 4.76 6.33
N GLU A 99 -9.13 3.54 5.83
CA GLU A 99 -8.44 3.04 4.64
C GLU A 99 -8.97 3.73 3.37
N GLY A 100 -10.18 4.28 3.39
CA GLY A 100 -10.84 4.90 2.24
C GLY A 100 -11.22 3.89 1.14
N LYS A 101 -11.78 4.36 0.03
CA LYS A 101 -12.21 3.49 -1.09
C LYS A 101 -11.10 3.32 -2.13
N SER A 102 -11.08 2.17 -2.80
CA SER A 102 -10.26 1.96 -4.00
C SER A 102 -10.85 2.74 -5.18
N THR A 103 -9.99 3.34 -5.99
CA THR A 103 -10.40 4.16 -7.13
C THR A 103 -9.96 3.51 -8.43
N THR A 104 -10.91 3.20 -9.32
CA THR A 104 -10.60 2.63 -10.63
C THR A 104 -10.08 3.71 -11.57
N LEU A 105 -8.82 3.61 -11.99
CA LEU A 105 -8.15 4.56 -12.88
C LEU A 105 -8.31 4.16 -14.35
N ILE A 106 -8.30 2.87 -14.65
CA ILE A 106 -8.57 2.32 -15.99
C ILE A 106 -9.67 1.27 -15.86
N ASP A 107 -10.71 1.37 -16.68
CA ASP A 107 -11.75 0.35 -16.78
C ASP A 107 -11.98 -0.01 -18.24
N ARG A 108 -11.84 -1.31 -18.56
CA ARG A 108 -11.96 -1.88 -19.91
C ARG A 108 -11.05 -1.18 -20.93
N GLY A 109 -9.80 -0.89 -20.55
CA GLY A 109 -8.84 -0.19 -21.41
C GLY A 109 -9.11 1.30 -21.61
N LYS A 110 -10.09 1.90 -20.91
CA LYS A 110 -10.35 3.35 -20.98
C LYS A 110 -9.90 4.04 -19.71
N VAL A 111 -9.10 5.09 -19.87
CA VAL A 111 -8.65 5.95 -18.78
C VAL A 111 -9.82 6.76 -18.23
N GLN A 112 -10.06 6.66 -16.93
CA GLN A 112 -11.11 7.39 -16.24
C GLN A 112 -10.57 8.75 -15.77
N HIS A 113 -10.52 9.75 -16.66
CA HIS A 113 -9.99 11.08 -16.36
C HIS A 113 -10.61 11.74 -15.12
N LYS A 114 -11.90 11.50 -14.87
CA LYS A 114 -12.59 11.99 -13.66
C LYS A 114 -11.98 11.42 -12.39
N ASN A 115 -11.54 10.17 -12.42
CA ASN A 115 -10.94 9.49 -11.28
C ASN A 115 -9.46 9.86 -11.13
N LEU A 116 -8.73 10.05 -12.23
CA LEU A 116 -7.39 10.66 -12.16
C LEU A 116 -7.43 12.05 -11.52
N ALA A 117 -8.34 12.92 -11.95
CA ALA A 117 -8.48 14.25 -11.36
C ALA A 117 -8.84 14.23 -9.87
N LYS A 118 -9.70 13.28 -9.44
CA LYS A 118 -10.05 13.09 -8.03
C LYS A 118 -8.87 12.65 -7.18
N GLU A 119 -8.00 11.81 -7.74
CA GLU A 119 -6.77 11.34 -7.09
C GLU A 119 -5.57 12.26 -7.39
N LEU A 120 -5.81 13.43 -8.00
CA LEU A 120 -4.84 14.42 -8.46
C LEU A 120 -3.76 13.89 -9.44
N LEU A 121 -3.95 12.68 -9.98
CA LEU A 121 -2.96 11.95 -10.78
C LEU A 121 -2.91 12.52 -12.19
N SER A 122 -1.71 12.85 -12.65
CA SER A 122 -1.49 13.21 -14.05
C SER A 122 -1.44 11.96 -14.93
N HIS A 123 -1.68 12.14 -16.22
CA HIS A 123 -1.62 11.04 -17.18
C HIS A 123 -0.20 10.46 -17.28
N SER A 124 0.84 11.31 -17.20
CA SER A 124 2.25 10.91 -17.20
C SER A 124 2.64 10.07 -15.98
N GLU A 125 2.10 10.39 -14.79
CA GLU A 125 2.33 9.59 -13.58
C GLU A 125 1.67 8.21 -13.70
N LEU A 126 0.46 8.13 -14.24
CA LEU A 126 -0.19 6.85 -14.51
C LEU A 126 0.66 6.00 -15.46
N LEU A 127 1.18 6.59 -16.54
CA LEU A 127 2.03 5.92 -17.51
C LEU A 127 3.34 5.42 -16.86
N THR A 128 3.96 6.25 -16.01
CA THR A 128 5.15 5.87 -15.23
C THR A 128 4.87 4.68 -14.31
N VAL A 129 3.70 4.64 -13.68
CA VAL A 129 3.28 3.52 -12.83
C VAL A 129 3.09 2.24 -13.66
N LEU A 130 2.44 2.34 -14.83
CA LEU A 130 2.26 1.21 -15.74
C LEU A 130 3.60 0.66 -16.24
N HIS A 131 4.53 1.55 -16.65
CA HIS A 131 5.89 1.17 -17.06
C HIS A 131 6.65 0.45 -15.94
N ARG A 132 6.54 0.92 -14.70
CA ARG A 132 7.15 0.24 -13.53
C ARG A 132 6.60 -1.17 -13.31
N GLN A 133 5.38 -1.45 -13.76
CA GLN A 133 4.75 -2.77 -13.69
C GLN A 133 4.95 -3.62 -14.96
N GLY A 134 5.68 -3.10 -15.96
CA GLY A 134 6.01 -3.82 -17.19
C GLY A 134 4.97 -3.70 -18.31
N PHE A 135 4.13 -2.67 -18.28
CA PHE A 135 3.18 -2.35 -19.36
C PHE A 135 3.68 -1.12 -20.11
N ASP A 136 3.82 -1.20 -21.44
CA ASP A 136 4.35 -0.10 -22.25
C ASP A 136 3.28 0.95 -22.60
N ASP A 137 2.03 0.49 -22.71
CA ASP A 137 0.90 1.34 -23.05
C ASP A 137 -0.32 1.02 -22.19
N VAL A 138 -1.21 2.00 -22.08
CA VAL A 138 -2.50 1.91 -21.40
C VAL A 138 -3.42 0.90 -22.09
N ASP A 139 -3.27 0.72 -23.40
CA ASP A 139 -4.11 -0.18 -24.21
C ASP A 139 -3.90 -1.67 -23.88
N GLU A 140 -2.75 -2.02 -23.28
CA GLU A 140 -2.47 -3.38 -22.78
C GLU A 140 -3.19 -3.69 -21.47
N VAL A 141 -3.75 -2.67 -20.81
CA VAL A 141 -4.32 -2.77 -19.47
C VAL A 141 -5.84 -2.85 -19.56
N GLU A 142 -6.41 -3.96 -19.10
CA GLU A 142 -7.87 -4.09 -18.99
C GLU A 142 -8.41 -3.24 -17.84
N ARG A 143 -7.73 -3.28 -16.69
CA ARG A 143 -8.18 -2.60 -15.47
C ARG A 143 -6.99 -2.17 -14.63
N CYS A 144 -7.03 -0.95 -14.12
CA CYS A 144 -6.08 -0.43 -13.14
C CYS A 144 -6.85 0.19 -11.98
N VAL A 145 -6.56 -0.24 -10.75
CA VAL A 145 -7.19 0.24 -9.53
C VAL A 145 -6.11 0.75 -8.58
N LEU A 146 -6.31 1.96 -8.07
CA LEU A 146 -5.55 2.51 -6.96
C LEU A 146 -6.19 2.05 -5.64
N GLU A 147 -5.43 1.29 -4.86
CA GLU A 147 -5.88 0.81 -3.56
C GLU A 147 -5.72 1.88 -2.46
N PRO A 148 -6.48 1.75 -1.35
CA PRO A 148 -6.23 2.41 -0.07
C PRO A 148 -4.79 2.56 0.38
N SER A 149 -4.01 1.49 0.20
CA SER A 149 -2.60 1.39 0.54
C SER A 149 -1.72 2.27 -0.36
N GLY A 150 -2.30 2.85 -1.42
CA GLY A 150 -1.61 3.55 -2.50
C GLY A 150 -0.90 2.60 -3.48
N THR A 151 -1.08 1.29 -3.31
CA THR A 151 -0.65 0.29 -4.28
C THR A 151 -1.52 0.33 -5.53
N PHE A 152 -0.90 0.16 -6.70
CA PHE A 152 -1.62 0.04 -7.96
C PHE A 152 -1.79 -1.44 -8.32
N ALA A 153 -3.05 -1.88 -8.46
CA ALA A 153 -3.40 -3.20 -8.95
C ALA A 153 -3.76 -3.11 -10.44
N VAL A 154 -2.92 -3.67 -11.31
CA VAL A 154 -3.09 -3.64 -12.76
C VAL A 154 -3.38 -5.04 -13.29
N LYS A 155 -4.39 -5.15 -14.15
CA LYS A 155 -4.78 -6.38 -14.85
C LYS A 155 -4.54 -6.20 -16.35
N ARG A 156 -3.74 -7.09 -16.95
CA ARG A 156 -3.51 -7.14 -18.40
C ARG A 156 -4.78 -7.53 -19.13
N LYS A 157 -4.94 -7.02 -20.35
CA LYS A 157 -5.95 -7.46 -21.31
C LYS A 157 -5.65 -8.89 -21.74
N ASP A 158 -6.63 -9.78 -21.61
CA ASP A 158 -6.50 -11.14 -22.12
C ASP A 158 -6.28 -11.08 -23.64
N PRO A 159 -5.33 -11.86 -24.20
CA PRO A 159 -5.18 -11.96 -25.65
C PRO A 159 -6.49 -12.47 -26.27
N PRO A 160 -6.79 -12.11 -27.53
CA PRO A 160 -7.96 -12.63 -28.23
C PRO A 160 -8.00 -14.15 -28.12
N LYS A 161 -9.16 -14.72 -27.75
CA LYS A 161 -9.33 -16.18 -27.56
C LYS A 161 -8.81 -17.00 -28.74
N ASP A 162 -8.87 -16.42 -29.93
CA ASP A 162 -8.45 -17.02 -31.19
C ASP A 162 -6.94 -17.33 -31.18
N GLU A 163 -6.09 -16.39 -30.73
CA GLU A 163 -4.63 -16.59 -30.66
C GLU A 163 -4.23 -17.69 -29.67
N VAL A 164 -4.91 -17.77 -28.53
CA VAL A 164 -4.69 -18.83 -27.53
C VAL A 164 -5.06 -20.20 -28.12
N GLN A 165 -6.13 -20.26 -28.90
CA GLN A 165 -6.61 -21.49 -29.52
C GLN A 165 -5.71 -21.95 -30.68
N TYR A 166 -5.16 -21.02 -31.48
CA TYR A 166 -4.17 -21.33 -32.51
C TYR A 166 -2.85 -21.83 -31.91
N ALA A 167 -2.35 -21.21 -30.84
CA ALA A 167 -1.13 -21.65 -30.15
C ALA A 167 -1.29 -23.07 -29.55
N GLU A 168 -2.45 -23.35 -28.97
CA GLU A 168 -2.82 -24.68 -28.45
C GLU A 168 -2.88 -25.73 -29.58
N LEU A 169 -3.45 -25.38 -30.74
CA LEU A 169 -3.53 -26.25 -31.91
C LEU A 169 -2.15 -26.56 -32.49
N ILE A 170 -1.27 -25.57 -32.61
CA ILE A 170 0.10 -25.76 -33.11
C ILE A 170 0.89 -26.70 -32.18
N ARG A 171 0.80 -26.51 -30.86
CA ARG A 171 1.42 -27.43 -29.89
C ARG A 171 0.91 -28.86 -30.02
N ARG A 172 -0.40 -29.04 -30.28
CA ARG A 172 -0.97 -30.38 -30.49
C ARG A 172 -0.45 -31.02 -31.78
N LEU A 173 -0.30 -30.25 -32.86
CA LEU A 173 0.27 -30.74 -34.11
C LEU A 173 1.74 -31.18 -33.93
N GLU A 174 2.58 -30.38 -33.27
CA GLU A 174 3.96 -30.75 -32.96
C GLU A 174 4.05 -32.02 -32.08
N SER A 175 3.11 -32.18 -31.14
CA SER A 175 3.03 -33.38 -30.30
C SER A 175 2.65 -34.64 -31.08
N ILE A 176 1.87 -34.50 -32.15
CA ILE A 176 1.51 -35.61 -33.04
C ILE A 176 2.68 -35.94 -33.95
N ASP A 177 3.34 -34.93 -34.50
CA ASP A 177 4.47 -35.11 -35.43
C ASP A 177 5.65 -35.82 -34.75
N SER A 178 5.97 -35.43 -33.51
CA SER A 178 6.97 -36.10 -32.67
C SER A 178 6.62 -37.55 -32.34
N ARG A 179 5.33 -37.87 -32.10
CA ARG A 179 4.86 -39.26 -31.89
C ARG A 179 4.92 -40.10 -33.16
N LEU A 180 4.59 -39.52 -34.31
CA LEU A 180 4.69 -40.19 -35.61
C LEU A 180 6.15 -40.46 -35.98
N ALA A 181 7.05 -39.51 -35.73
CA ALA A 181 8.49 -39.70 -35.92
C ALA A 181 9.06 -40.84 -35.05
N ALA A 182 8.62 -40.93 -33.79
CA ALA A 182 9.01 -42.02 -32.88
C ALA A 182 8.50 -43.40 -33.35
N LEU A 183 7.29 -43.47 -33.93
CA LEU A 183 6.73 -44.70 -34.48
C LEU A 183 7.36 -45.10 -35.83
N ALA A 184 7.76 -44.12 -36.65
CA ALA A 184 8.45 -44.36 -37.92
C ALA A 184 9.89 -44.87 -37.71
N GLY A 185 10.60 -44.36 -36.69
CA GLY A 185 11.95 -44.82 -36.34
C GLY A 185 12.01 -46.24 -35.74
N GLY A 186 10.88 -46.77 -35.24
CA GLY A 186 10.80 -48.11 -34.64
C GLY A 186 10.52 -49.27 -35.61
N LYS A 187 10.35 -49.02 -36.91
CA LYS A 187 10.06 -50.05 -37.92
C LYS A 187 11.28 -50.56 -38.70
N GLY A 188 12.49 -50.26 -38.24
CA GLY A 188 13.75 -50.72 -38.83
C GLY A 188 14.62 -51.50 -37.85
N VAL A 189 14.15 -52.66 -37.39
CA VAL A 189 14.97 -53.77 -36.86
C VAL A 189 14.36 -55.08 -37.35
#